data_AF-A0A518ENV7-F1
#
_entry.id   AF-A0A518ENV7-F1
#
_cell.length_a   1.000
_cell.length_b   1.000
_cell.length_c   1.000
_cell.angle_alpha   90.00
_cell.angle_beta   90.00
_cell.angle_gamma   90.00
#
_symmetry.space_group_name_H-M   'P 1'
#
loop_
_entity.id
_entity.type
_entity.pdbx_description
1 polymer ?
#
loop_
_entity_poly.entity_id
_entity_poly.type
_entity_poly.pdbx_seq_one_letter_code
_entity_poly.pdbx_strand_id
1 'polypeptide(L)'
;MLTTSATLVFLFVTSGLAALAVHEYLGSGRKRRGVSDADSLRRVRAEIEGGQRIELDEIQALIGGLKMEQQTLASELERRSQAFTREGAQHEAALAVVFQEMRNGNSELRHDLDHLNRIMAEMGTQIVSASRASVSREEAQALIERVDSLERSLQSQDLRLCALDDSMSGVVKALAPDDTDLKRIKGIGAALEQTLKGLGVETIDQVANLSIDQIETLSEKLGSFASRIERDGWVEQAKALQAASAIG
;
A
#
# COMPACT_ATOMS: atom_id res chain seq x y z
N MET A 1 9.82 -39.82 30.80
CA MET A 1 9.46 -40.94 29.91
C MET A 1 8.01 -41.37 30.13
N LEU A 2 7.02 -40.49 29.91
CA LEU A 2 5.59 -40.85 30.02
C LEU A 2 4.77 -40.52 28.76
N THR A 3 5.36 -39.97 27.70
CA THR A 3 4.61 -39.50 26.51
C THR A 3 4.48 -40.55 25.41
N THR A 4 5.34 -41.58 25.35
CA THR A 4 5.31 -42.60 24.30
C THR A 4 4.23 -43.67 24.52
N SER A 5 3.77 -43.87 25.76
CA SER A 5 2.78 -44.90 26.09
C SER A 5 1.34 -44.49 25.72
N ALA A 6 1.00 -43.21 25.81
CA ALA A 6 -0.33 -42.71 25.49
C ALA A 6 -0.63 -42.75 23.97
N THR A 7 0.38 -42.47 23.13
CA THR A 7 0.23 -42.46 21.66
C THR A 7 0.07 -43.87 21.09
N LEU A 8 0.75 -44.86 21.69
CA LEU A 8 0.62 -46.28 21.30
C LEU A 8 -0.75 -46.86 21.69
N VAL A 9 -1.31 -46.47 22.84
CA VAL A 9 -2.67 -46.88 23.23
C VAL A 9 -3.72 -46.23 22.33
N PHE A 10 -3.53 -44.97 21.91
CA PHE A 10 -4.44 -44.28 21.00
C PHE A 10 -4.42 -44.85 19.56
N LEU A 11 -3.26 -45.30 19.08
CA LEU A 11 -3.13 -46.01 17.80
C LEU A 11 -3.72 -47.44 17.84
N PHE A 12 -3.63 -48.13 18.97
CA PHE A 12 -4.26 -49.44 19.15
C PHE A 12 -5.79 -49.36 19.27
N VAL A 13 -6.32 -48.35 19.96
CA VAL A 13 -7.77 -48.16 20.13
C VAL A 13 -8.44 -47.69 18.83
N THR A 14 -7.78 -46.84 18.04
CA THR A 14 -8.31 -46.40 16.73
C THR A 14 -8.21 -47.49 15.66
N SER A 15 -7.16 -48.32 15.68
CA SER A 15 -7.05 -49.51 14.81
C SER A 15 -8.04 -50.61 15.17
N GLY A 16 -8.34 -50.80 16.46
CA GLY A 16 -9.38 -51.72 16.94
C GLY A 16 -10.80 -51.32 16.52
N LEU A 17 -11.11 -50.01 16.50
CA LEU A 17 -12.40 -49.51 15.99
C LEU A 17 -12.53 -49.67 14.46
N ALA A 18 -11.44 -49.50 13.71
CA ALA A 18 -11.43 -49.77 12.27
C ALA A 18 -11.64 -51.27 11.96
N ALA A 19 -11.09 -52.16 12.78
CA ALA A 19 -11.31 -53.61 12.65
C ALA A 19 -12.77 -54.02 12.94
N LEU A 20 -13.46 -53.34 13.87
CA LEU A 20 -14.89 -53.54 14.11
C LEU A 20 -15.74 -53.06 12.92
N ALA A 21 -15.39 -51.93 12.30
CA ALA A 21 -16.07 -51.44 11.10
C ALA A 21 -15.87 -52.38 9.88
N VAL A 22 -14.71 -53.03 9.77
CA VAL A 22 -14.47 -54.08 8.75
C VAL A 22 -15.25 -55.36 9.05
N HIS A 23 -15.45 -55.70 10.33
CA HIS A 23 -16.26 -56.85 10.72
C HIS A 23 -17.76 -56.66 10.40
N GLU A 24 -18.24 -55.41 10.46
CA GLU A 24 -19.61 -55.04 10.06
C GLU A 24 -19.76 -54.91 8.52
N TYR A 25 -18.70 -54.48 7.82
CA TYR A 25 -18.69 -54.41 6.34
C TYR A 25 -18.51 -55.78 5.65
N LEU A 26 -18.06 -56.81 6.36
CA LEU A 26 -18.01 -58.19 5.88
C LEU A 26 -19.34 -58.95 6.06
N GLY A 27 -20.39 -58.26 6.50
CA GLY A 27 -21.75 -58.75 6.61
C GLY A 27 -22.53 -58.71 5.30
N SER A 28 -22.03 -59.31 4.21
CA SER A 28 -22.94 -59.68 3.11
C SER A 28 -22.44 -60.85 2.25
N GLY A 29 -23.31 -61.87 2.15
CA GLY A 29 -23.50 -62.56 0.87
C GLY A 29 -22.49 -63.62 0.46
N ARG A 30 -22.32 -64.69 1.26
CA ARG A 30 -22.16 -66.03 0.68
C ARG A 30 -22.51 -67.12 1.67
N LYS A 31 -23.53 -67.91 1.32
CA LYS A 31 -24.07 -69.08 2.01
C LYS A 31 -22.91 -69.91 2.59
N ARG A 32 -22.72 -69.86 3.91
CA ARG A 32 -21.60 -70.51 4.61
C ARG A 32 -21.67 -72.03 4.37
N ARG A 33 -20.68 -72.57 3.67
CA ARG A 33 -20.55 -74.03 3.47
C ARG A 33 -20.27 -74.75 4.81
N GLY A 34 -19.65 -74.09 5.77
CA GLY A 34 -19.43 -74.58 7.14
C GLY A 34 -20.68 -74.79 8.02
N VAL A 35 -21.89 -74.42 7.54
CA VAL A 35 -23.14 -74.85 8.22
C VAL A 35 -23.32 -76.36 8.09
N SER A 36 -22.90 -76.95 6.97
CA SER A 36 -23.03 -78.39 6.71
C SER A 36 -22.15 -79.25 7.62
N ASP A 37 -20.91 -78.82 7.87
CA ASP A 37 -19.97 -79.58 8.71
C ASP A 37 -20.27 -79.36 10.20
N ALA A 38 -20.65 -78.13 10.61
CA ALA A 38 -21.08 -77.87 11.98
C ALA A 38 -22.36 -78.63 12.36
N ASP A 39 -23.31 -78.77 11.44
CA ASP A 39 -24.54 -79.55 11.68
C ASP A 39 -24.26 -81.06 11.66
N SER A 40 -23.30 -81.51 10.86
CA SER A 40 -22.86 -82.92 10.84
C SER A 40 -22.09 -83.30 12.10
N LEU A 41 -21.24 -82.42 12.63
CA LEU A 41 -20.60 -82.59 13.95
C LEU A 41 -21.60 -82.60 15.10
N ARG A 42 -22.65 -81.77 15.03
CA ARG A 42 -23.73 -81.77 16.02
C ARG A 42 -24.52 -83.07 16.01
N ARG A 43 -24.80 -83.63 14.84
CA ARG A 43 -25.42 -84.95 14.68
C ARG A 43 -24.55 -86.07 15.25
N VAL A 44 -23.30 -86.17 14.80
CA VAL A 44 -22.33 -87.17 15.28
C VAL A 44 -22.13 -87.09 16.80
N ARG A 45 -22.07 -85.87 17.36
CA ARG A 45 -22.01 -85.66 18.81
C ARG A 45 -23.26 -86.21 19.53
N ALA A 46 -24.46 -85.91 19.02
CA ALA A 46 -25.71 -86.37 19.62
C ALA A 46 -25.86 -87.90 19.56
N GLU A 47 -25.38 -88.53 18.48
CA GLU A 47 -25.38 -89.99 18.31
C GLU A 47 -24.39 -90.67 19.27
N ILE A 48 -23.20 -90.09 19.48
CA ILE A 48 -22.23 -90.59 20.51
C ILE A 48 -22.81 -90.45 21.91
N GLU A 49 -23.40 -89.29 22.24
CA GLU A 49 -24.02 -89.03 23.55
C GLU A 49 -25.24 -89.93 23.80
N GLY A 50 -25.94 -90.34 22.74
CA GLY A 50 -27.02 -91.35 22.77
C GLY A 50 -26.55 -92.81 22.86
N GLY A 51 -25.24 -93.07 22.90
CA GLY A 51 -24.66 -94.41 23.00
C GLY A 51 -24.64 -95.21 21.70
N GLN A 52 -24.88 -94.56 20.56
CA GLN A 52 -24.81 -95.18 19.24
C GLN A 52 -23.35 -95.40 18.82
N ARG A 53 -23.08 -96.52 18.13
CA ARG A 53 -21.77 -96.77 17.52
C ARG A 53 -21.70 -96.03 16.19
N ILE A 54 -20.66 -95.21 16.05
CA ILE A 54 -20.35 -94.49 14.83
C ILE A 54 -19.07 -95.07 14.23
N GLU A 55 -19.04 -95.18 12.91
CA GLU A 55 -17.89 -95.68 12.19
C GLU A 55 -16.72 -94.70 12.24
N LEU A 56 -15.51 -95.22 12.49
CA LEU A 56 -14.30 -94.40 12.62
C LEU A 56 -14.00 -93.60 11.33
N ASP A 57 -14.32 -94.18 10.17
CA ASP A 57 -14.13 -93.57 8.85
C ASP A 57 -14.98 -92.30 8.66
N GLU A 58 -16.18 -92.28 9.24
CA GLU A 58 -17.08 -91.11 9.17
C GLU A 58 -16.52 -89.93 9.99
N ILE A 59 -16.01 -90.22 11.19
CA ILE A 59 -15.36 -89.21 12.04
C ILE A 59 -14.06 -88.70 11.38
N GLN A 60 -13.27 -89.59 10.78
CA GLN A 60 -12.04 -89.22 10.08
C GLN A 60 -12.32 -88.35 8.85
N ALA A 61 -13.38 -88.64 8.09
CA ALA A 61 -13.81 -87.84 6.94
C ALA A 61 -14.21 -86.41 7.36
N LEU A 62 -14.98 -86.27 8.44
CA LEU A 62 -15.36 -84.95 8.98
C LEU A 62 -14.15 -84.16 9.50
N ILE A 63 -13.22 -84.81 10.21
CA ILE A 63 -11.98 -84.16 10.66
C ILE A 63 -11.13 -83.70 9.46
N GLY A 64 -11.04 -84.53 8.42
CA GLY A 64 -10.35 -84.17 7.17
C GLY A 64 -10.98 -82.96 6.48
N GLY A 65 -12.31 -82.93 6.36
CA GLY A 65 -13.07 -81.79 5.80
C GLY A 65 -12.82 -80.50 6.56
N LEU A 66 -12.94 -80.52 7.89
CA LEU A 66 -12.70 -79.37 8.75
C LEU A 66 -11.27 -78.86 8.66
N LYS A 67 -10.29 -79.77 8.56
CA LYS A 67 -8.87 -79.39 8.41
C LYS A 67 -8.63 -78.66 7.09
N MET A 68 -9.25 -79.13 6.01
CA MET A 68 -9.18 -78.46 4.70
C MET A 68 -9.90 -77.10 4.70
N GLU A 69 -11.04 -76.99 5.38
CA GLU A 69 -11.75 -75.71 5.53
C GLU A 69 -10.94 -74.71 6.36
N GLN A 70 -10.34 -75.16 7.47
CA GLN A 70 -9.40 -74.36 8.27
C GLN A 70 -8.24 -73.84 7.44
N GLN A 71 -7.62 -74.70 6.63
CA GLN A 71 -6.50 -74.31 5.76
C GLN A 71 -6.93 -73.33 4.67
N THR A 72 -8.14 -73.52 4.12
CA THR A 72 -8.71 -72.61 3.13
C THR A 72 -9.00 -71.24 3.73
N LEU A 73 -9.61 -71.19 4.92
CA LEU A 73 -9.87 -69.93 5.64
C LEU A 73 -8.58 -69.20 6.03
N ALA A 74 -7.57 -69.94 6.49
CA ALA A 74 -6.26 -69.36 6.83
C ALA A 74 -5.61 -68.70 5.61
N SER A 75 -5.58 -69.41 4.47
CA SER A 75 -5.01 -68.85 3.23
C SER A 75 -5.81 -67.66 2.69
N GLU A 76 -7.14 -67.64 2.84
CA GLU A 76 -7.97 -66.52 2.42
C GLU A 76 -7.79 -65.29 3.33
N LEU A 77 -7.68 -65.49 4.64
CA LEU A 77 -7.36 -64.42 5.59
C LEU A 77 -5.99 -63.81 5.30
N GLU A 78 -4.99 -64.65 5.03
CA GLU A 78 -3.64 -64.19 4.69
C GLU A 78 -3.62 -63.39 3.38
N ARG A 79 -4.30 -63.88 2.34
CA ARG A 79 -4.47 -63.15 1.07
C ARG A 79 -5.11 -61.78 1.28
N ARG A 80 -6.17 -61.72 2.09
CA ARG A 80 -6.86 -60.45 2.39
C ARG A 80 -5.99 -59.50 3.20
N SER A 81 -5.24 -60.01 4.18
CA SER A 81 -4.28 -59.20 4.94
C SER A 81 -3.20 -58.61 4.02
N GLN A 82 -2.65 -59.41 3.11
CA GLN A 82 -1.64 -58.95 2.16
C GLN A 82 -2.19 -57.92 1.17
N ALA A 83 -3.43 -58.12 0.68
CA ALA A 83 -4.10 -57.17 -0.20
C ALA A 83 -4.31 -55.81 0.48
N PHE A 84 -4.77 -55.81 1.73
CA PHE A 84 -4.96 -54.60 2.53
C PHE A 84 -3.63 -53.84 2.75
N THR A 85 -2.55 -54.54 3.11
CA THR A 85 -1.22 -53.93 3.26
C THR A 85 -0.72 -53.34 1.95
N ARG A 86 -0.93 -54.03 0.82
CA ARG A 86 -0.52 -53.55 -0.51
C ARG A 86 -1.29 -52.29 -0.90
N GLU A 87 -2.58 -52.26 -0.66
CA GLU A 87 -3.42 -51.09 -0.90
C GLU A 87 -3.01 -49.91 -0.01
N GLY A 88 -2.72 -50.16 1.28
CA GLY A 88 -2.17 -49.14 2.17
C GLY A 88 -0.83 -48.56 1.67
N ALA A 89 0.10 -49.42 1.26
CA ALA A 89 1.39 -49.00 0.71
C ALA A 89 1.24 -48.22 -0.61
N GLN A 90 0.26 -48.57 -1.45
CA GLN A 90 -0.05 -47.83 -2.68
C GLN A 90 -0.60 -46.43 -2.39
N HIS A 91 -1.49 -46.29 -1.41
CA HIS A 91 -2.00 -44.99 -0.99
C HIS A 91 -0.90 -44.10 -0.40
N GLU A 92 -0.01 -44.67 0.43
CA GLU A 92 1.15 -43.95 0.98
C GLU A 92 2.11 -43.49 -0.14
N ALA A 93 2.39 -44.36 -1.12
CA ALA A 93 3.20 -44.01 -2.27
C ALA A 93 2.53 -42.90 -3.13
N ALA A 94 1.21 -42.95 -3.33
CA ALA A 94 0.48 -41.91 -4.04
C ALA A 94 0.54 -40.55 -3.33
N LEU A 95 0.40 -40.54 -2.00
CA LEU A 95 0.57 -39.33 -1.19
C LEU A 95 2.00 -38.78 -1.31
N ALA A 96 3.01 -39.64 -1.28
CA ALA A 96 4.41 -39.22 -1.44
C ALA A 96 4.66 -38.52 -2.78
N VAL A 97 4.08 -39.02 -3.89
CA VAL A 97 4.16 -38.39 -5.21
C VAL A 97 3.50 -37.00 -5.20
N VAL A 98 2.30 -36.88 -4.64
CA VAL A 98 1.60 -35.58 -4.56
C VAL A 98 2.39 -34.56 -3.74
N PHE A 99 2.91 -34.97 -2.59
CA PHE A 99 3.74 -34.10 -1.74
C PHE A 99 5.04 -33.68 -2.44
N GLN A 100 5.66 -34.60 -3.18
CA GLN A 100 6.85 -34.28 -3.96
C GLN A 100 6.53 -33.25 -5.04
N GLU A 101 5.41 -33.37 -5.72
CA GLU A 101 5.00 -32.43 -6.76
C GLU A 101 4.69 -31.04 -6.20
N MET A 102 4.02 -30.97 -5.05
CA MET A 102 3.84 -29.70 -4.32
C MET A 102 5.19 -29.06 -3.94
N ARG A 103 6.17 -29.88 -3.55
CA ARG A 103 7.52 -29.38 -3.21
C ARG A 103 8.23 -28.82 -4.43
N ASN A 104 8.12 -29.50 -5.57
CA ASN A 104 8.69 -29.06 -6.84
C ASN A 104 8.08 -27.71 -7.25
N GLY A 105 6.75 -27.60 -7.28
CA GLY A 105 6.07 -26.34 -7.62
C GLY A 105 6.43 -25.19 -6.67
N ASN A 106 6.53 -25.44 -5.36
CA ASN A 106 6.94 -24.40 -4.41
C ASN A 106 8.40 -23.96 -4.62
N SER A 107 9.29 -24.88 -5.03
CA SER A 107 10.67 -24.52 -5.39
C SER A 107 10.75 -23.68 -6.67
N GLU A 108 9.88 -23.93 -7.64
CA GLU A 108 9.76 -23.17 -8.89
C GLU A 108 9.28 -21.74 -8.62
N LEU A 109 8.20 -21.56 -7.84
CA LEU A 109 7.72 -20.24 -7.43
C LEU A 109 8.81 -19.43 -6.71
N ARG A 110 9.62 -20.10 -5.86
CA ARG A 110 10.72 -19.45 -5.16
C ARG A 110 11.83 -19.02 -6.13
N HIS A 111 12.12 -19.85 -7.14
CA HIS A 111 13.08 -19.50 -8.18
C HIS A 111 12.61 -18.28 -9.00
N ASP A 112 11.34 -18.25 -9.38
CA ASP A 112 10.74 -17.12 -10.10
C ASP A 112 10.78 -15.83 -9.26
N LEU A 113 10.51 -15.92 -7.96
CA LEU A 113 10.62 -14.78 -7.05
C LEU A 113 12.06 -14.26 -6.96
N ASP A 114 13.04 -15.15 -6.84
CA ASP A 114 14.46 -14.77 -6.83
C ASP A 114 14.90 -14.14 -8.17
N HIS A 115 14.37 -14.65 -9.29
CA HIS A 115 14.61 -14.09 -10.62
C HIS A 115 14.01 -12.68 -10.75
N LEU A 116 12.76 -12.46 -10.33
CA LEU A 116 12.12 -11.14 -10.33
C LEU A 116 12.85 -10.16 -9.43
N ASN A 117 13.25 -10.58 -8.23
CA ASN A 117 14.04 -9.74 -7.32
C ASN A 117 15.39 -9.34 -7.93
N ARG A 118 16.04 -10.25 -8.68
CA ARG A 118 17.29 -9.97 -9.38
C ARG A 118 17.08 -8.96 -10.51
N ILE A 119 16.05 -9.15 -11.35
CA ILE A 119 15.70 -8.19 -12.41
C ILE A 119 15.43 -6.80 -11.80
N MET A 120 14.66 -6.73 -10.72
CA MET A 120 14.37 -5.46 -10.04
C MET A 120 15.64 -4.77 -9.52
N ALA A 121 16.59 -5.54 -8.97
CA ALA A 121 17.87 -5.00 -8.53
C ALA A 121 18.74 -4.53 -9.72
N GLU A 122 18.81 -5.30 -10.79
CA GLU A 122 19.52 -4.95 -12.01
C GLU A 122 18.94 -3.66 -12.63
N MET A 123 17.62 -3.58 -12.79
CA MET A 123 16.94 -2.37 -13.26
C MET A 123 17.22 -1.18 -12.34
N GLY A 124 17.19 -1.36 -11.01
CA GLY A 124 17.56 -0.32 -10.06
C GLY A 124 18.98 0.20 -10.25
N THR A 125 19.95 -0.70 -10.43
CA THR A 125 21.34 -0.31 -10.71
C THR A 125 21.49 0.38 -12.07
N GLN A 126 20.77 -0.08 -13.10
CA GLN A 126 20.76 0.55 -14.42
C GLN A 126 20.16 1.96 -14.39
N ILE A 127 19.04 2.16 -13.68
CA ILE A 127 18.44 3.49 -13.52
C ILE A 127 19.39 4.45 -12.81
N VAL A 128 20.03 4.01 -11.72
CA VAL A 128 20.97 4.84 -10.95
C VAL A 128 22.22 5.16 -11.78
N SER A 129 22.78 4.19 -12.50
CA SER A 129 23.96 4.39 -13.34
C SER A 129 23.66 5.23 -14.59
N ALA A 130 22.53 5.03 -15.26
CA ALA A 130 22.08 5.87 -16.37
C ALA A 130 21.86 7.32 -15.90
N SER A 131 21.23 7.51 -14.74
CA SER A 131 21.06 8.85 -14.13
C SER A 131 22.39 9.50 -13.75
N ARG A 132 23.40 8.71 -13.39
CA ARG A 132 24.77 9.18 -13.09
C ARG A 132 25.62 9.42 -14.34
N ALA A 133 25.23 8.81 -15.46
CA ALA A 133 25.92 8.93 -16.75
C ALA A 133 25.34 10.05 -17.64
N SER A 134 24.10 10.52 -17.39
CA SER A 134 23.45 11.53 -18.23
C SER A 134 23.95 12.97 -18.01
N VAL A 135 24.69 13.24 -16.93
CA VAL A 135 25.46 14.48 -16.73
C VAL A 135 26.67 14.11 -15.89
N SER A 136 27.89 14.36 -16.39
CA SER A 136 29.09 14.14 -15.56
C SER A 136 28.96 14.97 -14.29
N ARG A 137 29.39 14.44 -13.13
CA ARG A 137 29.41 15.21 -11.87
C ARG A 137 30.11 16.56 -12.04
N GLU A 138 31.11 16.60 -12.91
CA GLU A 138 31.88 17.78 -13.29
C GLU A 138 31.07 18.78 -14.12
N GLU A 139 30.27 18.31 -15.08
CA GLU A 139 29.35 19.14 -15.87
C GLU A 139 28.23 19.71 -15.00
N ALA A 140 27.69 18.90 -14.08
CA ALA A 140 26.69 19.35 -13.12
C ALA A 140 27.25 20.44 -12.18
N GLN A 141 28.50 20.28 -11.71
CA GLN A 141 29.17 21.29 -10.88
C GLN A 141 29.45 22.58 -11.67
N ALA A 142 29.90 22.48 -12.92
CA ALA A 142 30.12 23.63 -13.78
C ALA A 142 28.81 24.41 -14.06
N LEU A 143 27.69 23.69 -14.25
CA LEU A 143 26.38 24.31 -14.43
C LEU A 143 25.90 25.01 -13.15
N ILE A 144 26.10 24.41 -11.97
CA ILE A 144 25.76 25.03 -10.68
C ILE A 144 26.56 26.33 -10.50
N GLU A 145 27.88 26.30 -10.70
CA GLU A 145 28.73 27.50 -10.61
C GLU A 145 28.30 28.58 -11.61
N ARG A 146 27.86 28.17 -12.81
CA ARG A 146 27.35 29.10 -13.82
C ARG A 146 26.05 29.76 -13.37
N VAL A 147 25.10 29.00 -12.80
CA VAL A 147 23.85 29.54 -12.26
C VAL A 147 24.15 30.53 -11.14
N ASP A 148 24.99 30.17 -10.17
CA ASP A 148 25.40 31.06 -9.08
C ASP A 148 26.05 32.35 -9.61
N SER A 149 26.86 32.26 -10.67
CA SER A 149 27.48 33.44 -11.29
C SER A 149 26.46 34.37 -11.94
N LEU A 150 25.41 33.80 -12.56
CA LEU A 150 24.34 34.56 -13.19
C LEU A 150 23.46 35.21 -12.14
N GLU A 151 23.13 34.52 -11.05
CA GLU A 151 22.36 35.07 -9.92
C GLU A 151 23.07 36.28 -9.31
N ARG A 152 24.39 36.17 -9.03
CA ARG A 152 25.18 37.32 -8.53
C ARG A 152 25.18 38.48 -9.52
N SER A 153 25.26 38.20 -10.83
CA SER A 153 25.21 39.23 -11.85
C SER A 153 23.85 39.92 -11.89
N LEU A 154 22.76 39.16 -11.83
CA LEU A 154 21.39 39.69 -11.80
C LEU A 154 21.19 40.59 -10.58
N GLN A 155 21.61 40.12 -9.39
CA GLN A 155 21.50 40.87 -8.15
C GLN A 155 22.29 42.18 -8.18
N SER A 156 23.46 42.18 -8.84
CA SER A 156 24.23 43.41 -9.07
C SER A 156 23.55 44.39 -10.03
N GLN A 157 22.80 43.88 -11.02
CA GLN A 157 22.03 44.71 -11.95
C GLN A 157 20.81 45.33 -11.25
N ASP A 158 20.11 44.57 -10.40
CA ASP A 158 19.00 45.09 -9.59
C ASP A 158 19.47 46.22 -8.67
N LEU A 159 20.62 46.06 -8.01
CA LEU A 159 21.23 47.13 -7.20
C LEU A 159 21.51 48.40 -8.02
N ARG A 160 21.96 48.24 -9.27
CA ARG A 160 22.17 49.38 -10.19
C ARG A 160 20.86 50.03 -10.60
N LEU A 161 19.81 49.23 -10.86
CA LEU A 161 18.48 49.73 -11.19
C LEU A 161 17.89 50.52 -10.02
N CYS A 162 18.00 50.01 -8.78
CA CYS A 162 17.57 50.75 -7.59
C CYS A 162 18.33 52.07 -7.43
N ALA A 163 19.65 52.06 -7.62
CA ALA A 163 20.45 53.29 -7.54
C ALA A 163 20.10 54.31 -8.64
N LEU A 164 19.75 53.82 -9.84
CA LEU A 164 19.26 54.66 -10.92
C LEU A 164 17.90 55.26 -10.61
N ASP A 165 16.98 54.48 -10.03
CA ASP A 165 15.64 54.95 -9.65
C ASP A 165 15.73 56.03 -8.55
N ASP A 166 16.56 55.82 -7.53
CA ASP A 166 16.83 56.82 -6.49
C ASP A 166 17.40 58.13 -7.08
N SER A 167 18.35 58.00 -8.00
CA SER A 167 18.96 59.15 -8.68
C SER A 167 17.96 59.88 -9.57
N MET A 168 17.15 59.14 -10.33
CA MET A 168 16.09 59.68 -11.18
C MET A 168 15.00 60.36 -10.35
N SER A 169 14.59 59.77 -9.22
CA SER A 169 13.63 60.38 -8.29
C SER A 169 14.16 61.72 -7.75
N GLY A 170 15.45 61.78 -7.40
CA GLY A 170 16.12 63.03 -7.02
C GLY A 170 16.12 64.08 -8.12
N VAL A 171 16.41 63.68 -9.36
CA VAL A 171 16.41 64.56 -10.54
C VAL A 171 15.01 65.06 -10.88
N VAL A 172 14.01 64.18 -10.88
CA VAL A 172 12.60 64.52 -11.11
C VAL A 172 12.12 65.50 -10.04
N LYS A 173 12.48 65.29 -8.77
CA LYS A 173 12.15 66.22 -7.69
C LYS A 173 12.83 67.58 -7.84
N ALA A 174 14.07 67.63 -8.35
CA ALA A 174 14.80 68.88 -8.56
C ALA A 174 14.30 69.69 -9.77
N LEU A 175 13.70 69.04 -10.76
CA LEU A 175 13.17 69.65 -11.99
C LEU A 175 11.67 69.96 -11.91
N ALA A 176 10.97 69.40 -10.91
CA ALA A 176 9.56 69.65 -10.70
C ALA A 176 9.33 71.15 -10.37
N PRO A 177 8.43 71.85 -11.09
CA PRO A 177 8.10 73.23 -10.74
C PRO A 177 7.53 73.29 -9.32
N ASP A 178 7.82 74.37 -8.59
CA ASP A 178 7.44 74.56 -7.18
C ASP A 178 5.92 74.44 -6.92
N ASP A 179 5.11 74.62 -7.97
CA ASP A 179 3.65 74.48 -7.96
C ASP A 179 3.18 73.00 -8.03
N THR A 180 4.04 72.05 -8.35
CA THR A 180 3.69 70.61 -8.46
C THR A 180 3.94 69.80 -7.18
N ASP A 181 4.52 70.40 -6.14
CA ASP A 181 4.76 69.76 -4.84
C ASP A 181 3.60 70.03 -3.86
N LEU A 182 2.55 69.21 -3.93
CA LEU A 182 1.37 69.36 -3.06
C LEU A 182 1.69 69.15 -1.58
N LYS A 183 2.85 68.57 -1.22
CA LYS A 183 3.26 68.38 0.19
C LYS A 183 3.54 69.69 0.90
N ARG A 184 3.64 70.81 0.17
CA ARG A 184 3.71 72.15 0.74
C ARG A 184 2.44 72.55 1.50
N ILE A 185 1.30 71.92 1.18
CA ILE A 185 0.05 72.08 1.93
C ILE A 185 0.09 71.14 3.15
N LYS A 186 -0.02 71.71 4.34
CA LYS A 186 0.02 70.97 5.60
C LYS A 186 -1.20 70.04 5.68
N GLY A 187 -0.93 68.74 5.84
CA GLY A 187 -1.95 67.68 5.86
C GLY A 187 -1.85 66.73 4.67
N ILE A 188 -1.14 67.11 3.61
CA ILE A 188 -0.85 66.27 2.43
C ILE A 188 0.51 65.58 2.59
N GLY A 189 0.49 64.27 2.84
CA GLY A 189 1.68 63.42 2.87
C GLY A 189 1.98 62.77 1.51
N ALA A 190 3.13 62.11 1.37
CA ALA A 190 3.57 61.51 0.10
C ALA A 190 2.56 60.53 -0.52
N ALA A 191 1.93 59.68 0.29
CA ALA A 191 0.89 58.75 -0.18
C ALA A 191 -0.38 59.48 -0.67
N LEU A 192 -0.71 60.61 -0.03
CA LEU A 192 -1.91 61.39 -0.35
C LEU A 192 -1.69 62.23 -1.61
N GLU A 193 -0.51 62.80 -1.78
CA GLU A 193 -0.10 63.46 -3.02
C GLU A 193 -0.17 62.51 -4.21
N GLN A 194 0.37 61.28 -4.10
CA GLN A 194 0.26 60.29 -5.18
C GLN A 194 -1.19 59.97 -5.52
N THR A 195 -2.04 59.86 -4.49
CA THR A 195 -3.48 59.61 -4.68
C THR A 195 -4.15 60.80 -5.40
N LEU A 196 -3.86 62.05 -4.99
CA LEU A 196 -4.39 63.27 -5.61
C LEU A 196 -3.94 63.40 -7.07
N LYS A 197 -2.65 63.15 -7.35
CA LYS A 197 -2.10 63.12 -8.71
C LYS A 197 -2.79 62.06 -9.57
N GLY A 198 -3.01 60.86 -9.03
CA GLY A 198 -3.80 59.81 -9.71
C GLY A 198 -5.27 60.16 -9.93
N LEU A 199 -5.82 61.10 -9.16
CA LEU A 199 -7.17 61.65 -9.34
C LEU A 199 -7.21 62.87 -10.29
N GLY A 200 -6.07 63.28 -10.85
CA GLY A 200 -5.94 64.39 -11.79
C GLY A 200 -5.67 65.75 -11.16
N VAL A 201 -5.36 65.80 -9.86
CA VAL A 201 -4.94 67.03 -9.15
C VAL A 201 -3.43 67.00 -8.98
N GLU A 202 -2.72 67.72 -9.84
CA GLU A 202 -1.27 67.67 -9.98
C GLU A 202 -0.54 68.92 -9.46
N THR A 203 -1.23 70.07 -9.36
CA THR A 203 -0.62 71.35 -8.94
C THR A 203 -1.34 72.05 -7.79
N ILE A 204 -0.63 72.90 -7.05
CA ILE A 204 -1.17 73.71 -5.94
C ILE A 204 -2.19 74.70 -6.49
N ASP A 205 -1.96 75.26 -7.67
CA ASP A 205 -2.93 76.10 -8.40
C ASP A 205 -4.28 75.42 -8.63
N GLN A 206 -4.30 74.13 -8.94
CA GLN A 206 -5.55 73.38 -9.08
C GLN A 206 -6.25 73.21 -7.74
N VAL A 207 -5.50 72.94 -6.66
CA VAL A 207 -6.05 72.85 -5.31
C VAL A 207 -6.64 74.20 -4.85
N ALA A 208 -5.99 75.31 -5.18
CA ALA A 208 -6.44 76.66 -4.87
C ALA A 208 -7.78 77.02 -5.55
N ASN A 209 -8.03 76.43 -6.72
CA ASN A 209 -9.20 76.71 -7.55
C ASN A 209 -10.29 75.63 -7.51
N LEU A 210 -10.22 74.69 -6.55
CA LEU A 210 -11.26 73.67 -6.39
C LEU A 210 -12.62 74.31 -6.10
N SER A 211 -13.63 73.95 -6.90
CA SER A 211 -15.03 74.29 -6.64
C SER A 211 -15.63 73.41 -5.54
N ILE A 212 -16.75 73.83 -4.97
CA ILE A 212 -17.48 73.07 -3.93
C ILE A 212 -17.82 71.66 -4.45
N ASP A 213 -18.35 71.56 -5.67
CA ASP A 213 -18.68 70.27 -6.30
C ASP A 213 -17.43 69.37 -6.50
N GLN A 214 -16.28 69.98 -6.80
CA GLN A 214 -15.02 69.24 -6.95
C GLN A 214 -14.48 68.78 -5.59
N ILE A 215 -14.65 69.58 -4.54
CA ILE A 215 -14.30 69.19 -3.16
C ILE A 215 -15.14 68.00 -2.72
N GLU A 216 -16.45 68.01 -3.00
CA GLU A 216 -17.35 66.90 -2.69
C GLU A 216 -16.96 65.63 -3.47
N THR A 217 -16.74 65.76 -4.78
CA THR A 217 -16.30 64.64 -5.64
C THR A 217 -14.95 64.05 -5.19
N LEU A 218 -13.99 64.90 -4.82
CA LEU A 218 -12.69 64.46 -4.31
C LEU A 218 -12.84 63.81 -2.92
N SER A 219 -13.70 64.36 -2.07
CA SER A 219 -14.00 63.83 -0.75
C SER A 219 -14.56 62.40 -0.83
N GLU A 220 -15.51 62.15 -1.73
CA GLU A 220 -16.05 60.80 -1.96
C GLU A 220 -14.96 59.81 -2.39
N LYS A 221 -14.07 60.23 -3.30
CA LYS A 221 -12.98 59.38 -3.81
C LYS A 221 -11.86 59.14 -2.80
N LEU A 222 -11.65 60.09 -1.88
CA LEU A 222 -10.62 60.03 -0.84
C LEU A 222 -11.08 59.32 0.44
N GLY A 223 -12.38 59.04 0.58
CA GLY A 223 -12.94 58.26 1.68
C GLY A 223 -12.57 58.80 3.06
N SER A 224 -11.72 58.08 3.81
CA SER A 224 -11.28 58.47 5.15
C SER A 224 -10.48 59.79 5.20
N PHE A 225 -9.94 60.24 4.06
CA PHE A 225 -9.18 61.49 3.96
C PHE A 225 -10.06 62.70 3.58
N ALA A 226 -11.33 62.48 3.23
CA ALA A 226 -12.30 63.52 2.88
C ALA A 226 -12.33 64.68 3.90
N SER A 227 -12.48 64.33 5.18
CA SER A 227 -12.57 65.30 6.27
C SER A 227 -11.33 66.21 6.41
N ARG A 228 -10.19 65.84 5.83
CA ARG A 228 -8.95 66.60 5.93
C ARG A 228 -8.91 67.80 4.99
N ILE A 229 -9.59 67.73 3.84
CA ILE A 229 -9.62 68.85 2.87
C ILE A 229 -10.14 70.11 3.55
N GLU A 230 -11.24 69.98 4.30
CA GLU A 230 -11.86 71.09 5.03
C GLU A 230 -11.19 71.35 6.39
N ARG A 231 -10.98 70.30 7.20
CA ARG A 231 -10.41 70.45 8.56
C ARG A 231 -9.02 71.04 8.55
N ASP A 232 -8.18 70.60 7.61
CA ASP A 232 -6.81 71.09 7.48
C ASP A 232 -6.76 72.29 6.50
N GLY A 233 -7.88 72.74 5.93
CA GLY A 233 -7.97 73.97 5.14
C GLY A 233 -7.11 73.98 3.87
N TRP A 234 -7.12 72.89 3.09
CA TRP A 234 -6.18 72.73 1.98
C TRP A 234 -6.31 73.82 0.90
N VAL A 235 -7.55 74.20 0.56
CA VAL A 235 -7.82 75.24 -0.46
C VAL A 235 -7.29 76.61 -0.01
N GLU A 236 -7.45 76.96 1.26
CA GLU A 236 -6.98 78.24 1.82
C GLU A 236 -5.45 78.29 1.84
N GLN A 237 -4.80 77.19 2.24
CA GLN A 237 -3.35 77.06 2.20
C GLN A 237 -2.81 77.11 0.77
N ALA A 238 -3.47 76.45 -0.18
CA ALA A 238 -3.08 76.47 -1.59
C ALA A 238 -3.17 77.89 -2.17
N LYS A 239 -4.25 78.63 -1.87
CA LYS A 239 -4.38 80.05 -2.26
C LYS A 239 -3.29 80.93 -1.65
N ALA A 240 -2.92 80.70 -0.39
CA ALA A 240 -1.84 81.42 0.25
C ALA A 240 -0.47 81.14 -0.42
N LEU A 241 -0.22 79.88 -0.81
CA LEU A 241 1.00 79.47 -1.51
C LEU A 241 1.05 80.02 -2.95
N GLN A 242 -0.07 80.02 -3.67
CA GLN A 242 -0.21 80.65 -4.99
C GLN A 242 0.05 82.15 -4.93
N ALA A 243 -0.55 82.86 -3.96
CA ALA A 243 -0.33 84.29 -3.77
C ALA A 243 1.13 84.60 -3.38
N ALA A 244 1.76 83.77 -2.55
CA ALA A 244 3.16 83.91 -2.19
C ALA A 244 4.11 83.65 -3.38
N SER A 245 3.74 82.75 -4.29
CA SER A 245 4.52 82.45 -5.49
C SER A 245 4.40 83.52 -6.59
N ALA A 246 3.33 84.31 -6.60
CA ALA A 246 3.10 85.38 -7.58
C ALA A 246 3.80 86.72 -7.25
N ILE A 247 4.43 86.82 -6.07
CA ILE A 247 5.08 88.04 -5.55
C ILE A 247 6.62 87.95 -5.64
N GLY A 248 7.18 86.81 -6.06
CA GLY A 248 8.62 86.60 -6.28
C GLY A 248 8.99 86.58 -7.75
#